data_AF-A0A4P5UM80-F1
#
_entry.id   AF-A0A4P5UM80-F1
#
_cell.length_a   1.000
_cell.length_b   1.000
_cell.length_c   1.000
_cell.angle_alpha   90.00
_cell.angle_beta   90.00
_cell.angle_gamma   90.00
#
_symmetry.space_group_name_H-M   'P 1'
#
loop_
_entity.id
_entity.type
_entity.pdbx_description
1 polymer ?
#
loop_
_entity_poly.entity_id
_entity_poly.type
_entity_poly.pdbx_seq_one_letter_code
_entity_poly.pdbx_strand_id
1 'polypeptide(L)'
;MKKLMPKGFTIIEIIIVLVIGAVIMLAVFLVVPQLQRSARNSQRQRDAQSLLTSAYNFRDSGKLSDPSLTTGPSVNNTAAFTDYLPRSVFNDPSGIAYKIYIVNTFNSLASKNTVGDVTIGINKACLGDNSLTSNLKDSQGNVAIVVPLEPFTKQSRFCIDDAGE
;
A
#
# COMPACT_ATOMS: atom_id res chain seq x y z
N MET A 1 12.35 -54.06 47.77
CA MET A 1 11.91 -52.87 47.00
C MET A 1 12.59 -52.91 45.63
N LYS A 2 11.84 -53.09 44.54
CA LYS A 2 12.41 -53.10 43.18
C LYS A 2 12.72 -51.66 42.78
N LYS A 3 14.00 -51.33 42.67
CA LYS A 3 14.50 -50.03 42.20
C LYS A 3 14.33 -50.00 40.67
N LEU A 4 13.41 -49.18 40.19
CA LEU A 4 13.28 -48.91 38.75
C LEU A 4 14.52 -48.11 38.32
N MET A 5 15.34 -48.68 37.44
CA MET A 5 16.47 -47.96 36.85
C MET A 5 15.90 -46.85 35.95
N PRO A 6 16.32 -45.59 36.11
CA PRO A 6 15.85 -44.51 35.25
C PRO A 6 16.31 -44.80 33.81
N LYS A 7 15.34 -44.94 32.90
CA LYS A 7 15.63 -44.99 31.46
C LYS A 7 16.22 -43.64 31.06
N GLY A 8 17.49 -43.63 30.66
CA GLY A 8 18.14 -42.45 30.09
C GLY A 8 17.52 -42.09 28.74
N PHE A 9 17.43 -40.80 28.47
CA PHE A 9 16.97 -40.27 27.18
C PHE A 9 18.00 -40.62 26.09
N THR A 10 17.58 -41.30 25.02
CA THR A 10 18.52 -41.91 24.06
C THR A 10 19.09 -40.86 23.11
N ILE A 11 20.39 -40.90 22.79
CA ILE A 11 21.03 -39.99 21.82
C ILE A 11 20.27 -39.92 20.49
N ILE A 12 19.75 -41.05 20.02
CA ILE A 12 18.94 -41.15 18.79
C ILE A 12 17.65 -40.30 18.87
N GLU A 13 17.09 -40.16 20.06
CA GLU A 13 15.85 -39.44 20.32
C GLU A 13 16.09 -37.92 20.23
N ILE A 14 17.21 -37.44 20.79
CA ILE A 14 17.60 -36.03 20.66
C ILE A 14 17.87 -35.68 19.20
N ILE A 15 18.60 -36.51 18.45
CA ILE A 15 18.91 -36.19 17.04
C ILE A 15 17.67 -36.18 16.15
N ILE A 16 16.68 -37.05 16.38
CA ILE A 16 15.42 -36.99 15.63
C ILE A 16 14.70 -35.66 15.90
N VAL A 17 14.65 -35.23 17.16
CA VAL A 17 14.03 -33.94 17.54
C VAL A 17 14.79 -32.76 16.93
N LEU A 18 16.13 -32.80 16.91
CA LEU A 18 16.95 -31.75 16.31
C LEU A 18 16.75 -31.67 14.79
N VAL A 19 16.66 -32.80 14.09
CA VAL A 19 16.46 -32.83 12.64
C VAL A 19 15.07 -32.27 12.29
N ILE A 20 14.02 -32.74 12.95
CA ILE A 20 12.66 -32.24 12.69
C ILE A 20 12.55 -30.75 13.07
N GLY A 21 13.16 -30.35 14.20
CA GLY A 21 13.21 -28.96 14.63
C GLY A 21 13.91 -28.04 13.61
N ALA A 22 15.03 -28.49 13.03
CA ALA A 22 15.74 -27.75 11.99
C ALA A 22 14.89 -27.59 10.72
N VAL A 23 14.16 -28.64 10.30
CA VAL A 23 13.28 -28.58 9.11
C VAL A 23 12.12 -27.60 9.33
N ILE A 24 11.50 -27.61 10.51
CA ILE A 24 10.40 -26.68 10.83
C ILE A 24 10.92 -25.24 10.86
N MET A 25 12.06 -24.99 11.50
CA MET A 25 12.67 -23.65 11.54
C MET A 25 12.96 -23.11 10.13
N LEU A 26 13.45 -23.97 9.22
CA LEU A 26 13.67 -23.60 7.82
C LEU A 26 12.37 -23.15 7.14
N ALA A 27 11.28 -23.89 7.31
CA ALA A 27 9.99 -23.53 6.71
C ALA A 27 9.43 -22.21 7.29
N VAL A 28 9.52 -22.00 8.61
CA VAL A 28 9.05 -20.78 9.29
C VAL A 28 9.81 -19.55 8.80
N PHE A 29 11.13 -19.64 8.66
CA PHE A 29 11.94 -18.52 8.19
C PHE A 29 11.67 -18.14 6.73
N LEU A 30 11.20 -19.07 5.90
CA LEU A 30 10.77 -18.77 4.54
C LEU A 30 9.38 -18.11 4.49
N VAL A 31 8.44 -18.57 5.33
CA VAL A 31 7.02 -18.17 5.25
C VAL A 31 6.71 -16.87 6.00
N VAL A 32 7.26 -16.68 7.21
CA VAL A 32 7.00 -15.48 8.03
C VAL A 32 7.28 -14.15 7.30
N PRO A 33 8.41 -13.96 6.58
CA PRO A 33 8.63 -12.70 5.87
C PRO A 33 7.59 -12.44 4.77
N GLN A 34 7.05 -13.49 4.14
CA GLN A 34 5.99 -13.37 3.13
C GLN A 34 4.67 -12.90 3.75
N LEU A 35 4.29 -13.43 4.92
CA LEU A 35 3.08 -13.03 5.61
C LEU A 35 3.12 -11.56 6.06
N GLN A 36 4.26 -11.10 6.56
CA GLN A 36 4.45 -9.69 6.95
C GLN A 36 4.20 -8.74 5.77
N ARG A 37 4.70 -9.10 4.59
CA ARG A 37 4.48 -8.34 3.36
C ARG A 37 3.00 -8.28 2.98
N SER A 38 2.31 -9.42 3.05
CA SER A 38 0.87 -9.49 2.72
C SER A 38 0.03 -8.62 3.67
N ALA A 39 0.35 -8.64 4.97
CA ALA A 39 -0.30 -7.79 5.95
C ALA A 39 -0.08 -6.29 5.68
N ARG A 40 1.16 -5.89 5.36
CA ARG A 40 1.47 -4.50 4.95
C ARG A 40 0.70 -4.08 3.71
N ASN A 41 0.69 -4.90 2.66
CA ASN A 41 -0.07 -4.59 1.44
C ASN A 41 -1.57 -4.46 1.71
N SER A 42 -2.14 -5.32 2.54
CA SER A 42 -3.55 -5.25 2.93
C SER A 42 -3.85 -3.95 3.70
N GLN A 43 -2.90 -3.48 4.53
CA GLN A 43 -3.02 -2.20 5.20
C GLN A 43 -3.00 -1.05 4.18
N ARG A 44 -2.04 -1.01 3.25
CA ARG A 44 -1.96 -0.01 2.16
C ARG A 44 -3.24 0.11 1.32
N GLN A 45 -3.97 -1.00 1.13
CA GLN A 45 -5.24 -1.00 0.40
C GLN A 45 -6.38 -0.33 1.19
N ARG A 46 -6.51 -0.64 2.49
CA ARG A 46 -7.50 0.00 3.38
C ARG A 46 -7.24 1.49 3.52
N ASP A 47 -5.97 1.80 3.64
CA ASP A 47 -5.41 3.12 3.65
C ASP A 47 -5.78 3.94 2.40
N ALA A 48 -5.66 3.34 1.20
CA ALA A 48 -6.11 3.95 -0.04
C ALA A 48 -7.62 4.27 -0.04
N GLN A 49 -8.46 3.41 0.54
CA GLN A 49 -9.91 3.65 0.69
C GLN A 49 -10.19 4.85 1.59
N SER A 50 -9.45 4.99 2.70
CA SER A 50 -9.57 6.15 3.58
C SER A 50 -9.11 7.43 2.89
N LEU A 51 -8.05 7.36 2.09
CA LEU A 51 -7.55 8.48 1.31
C LEU A 51 -8.53 8.90 0.21
N LEU A 52 -9.31 7.96 -0.36
CA LEU A 52 -10.32 8.26 -1.39
C LEU A 52 -11.39 9.21 -0.84
N THR A 53 -11.89 8.92 0.36
CA THR A 53 -12.84 9.79 1.06
C THR A 53 -12.23 11.16 1.35
N SER A 54 -10.97 11.19 1.76
CA SER A 54 -10.23 12.43 2.02
C SER A 54 -10.05 13.26 0.75
N ALA A 55 -9.82 12.59 -0.38
CA ALA A 55 -9.63 13.21 -1.67
C ALA A 55 -10.92 13.82 -2.23
N TYR A 56 -12.08 13.26 -1.88
CA TYR A 56 -13.37 13.89 -2.14
C TYR A 56 -13.53 15.19 -1.37
N ASN A 57 -13.25 15.20 -0.07
CA ASN A 57 -13.32 16.43 0.73
C ASN A 57 -12.35 17.49 0.19
N PHE A 58 -11.15 17.08 -0.23
CA PHE A 58 -10.18 17.97 -0.85
C PHE A 58 -10.69 18.56 -2.17
N ARG A 59 -11.33 17.74 -3.02
CA ARG A 59 -11.97 18.23 -4.26
C ARG A 59 -13.09 19.22 -3.96
N ASP A 60 -14.00 18.85 -3.05
CA ASP A 60 -15.22 19.61 -2.74
C ASP A 60 -14.93 20.93 -2.03
N SER A 61 -13.78 21.03 -1.35
CA SER A 61 -13.28 22.28 -0.77
C SER A 61 -12.89 23.34 -1.81
N GLY A 62 -12.88 22.99 -3.10
CA GLY A 62 -12.51 23.90 -4.19
C GLY A 62 -11.00 24.16 -4.30
N LYS A 63 -10.15 23.51 -3.50
CA LYS A 63 -8.69 23.69 -3.53
C LYS A 63 -8.06 23.36 -4.88
N LEU A 64 -8.74 22.60 -5.73
CA LEU A 64 -8.32 22.27 -7.09
C LEU A 64 -8.23 23.47 -8.04
N SER A 65 -8.80 24.62 -7.69
CA SER A 65 -8.59 25.86 -8.44
C SER A 65 -7.21 26.47 -8.20
N ASP A 66 -6.43 25.95 -7.25
CA ASP A 66 -5.06 26.39 -6.99
C ASP A 66 -4.14 25.98 -8.16
N PRO A 67 -3.56 26.94 -8.90
CA PRO A 67 -2.67 26.66 -10.02
C PRO A 67 -1.46 25.82 -9.62
N SER A 68 -0.99 25.94 -8.36
CA SER A 68 0.18 25.20 -7.86
C SER A 68 -0.02 23.69 -7.79
N LEU A 69 -1.28 23.23 -7.76
CA LEU A 69 -1.65 21.82 -7.79
C LEU A 69 -1.81 21.26 -9.22
N THR A 70 -1.89 22.14 -10.21
CA THR A 70 -2.28 21.81 -11.60
C THR A 70 -1.15 22.05 -12.61
N THR A 71 -0.14 22.83 -12.26
CA THR A 71 1.04 23.07 -13.11
C THR A 71 2.13 22.03 -12.86
N GLY A 72 2.06 20.90 -13.54
CA GLY A 72 3.22 20.02 -13.74
C GLY A 72 2.98 18.52 -13.50
N PRO A 73 3.92 17.67 -13.95
CA PRO A 73 3.77 16.23 -13.86
C PRO A 73 4.02 15.72 -12.44
N SER A 74 2.94 15.42 -11.70
CA SER A 74 2.96 14.86 -10.34
C SER A 74 3.83 15.64 -9.35
N VAL A 75 3.30 16.74 -8.81
CA VAL A 75 3.94 17.53 -7.74
C VAL A 75 3.62 16.91 -6.38
N ASN A 76 4.59 16.88 -5.46
CA ASN A 76 4.34 16.48 -4.07
C ASN A 76 3.51 17.58 -3.39
N ASN A 77 2.26 17.27 -3.10
CA ASN A 77 1.27 18.17 -2.52
C ASN A 77 0.81 17.70 -1.14
N THR A 78 1.66 16.96 -0.43
CA THR A 78 1.34 16.41 0.90
C THR A 78 0.85 17.52 1.84
N ALA A 79 1.52 18.68 1.87
CA ALA A 79 1.13 19.82 2.71
C ALA A 79 -0.23 20.44 2.34
N ALA A 80 -0.64 20.39 1.06
CA ALA A 80 -1.95 20.88 0.67
C ALA A 80 -3.07 19.92 1.11
N PHE A 81 -2.73 18.65 1.27
CA PHE A 81 -3.67 17.58 1.60
C PHE A 81 -3.72 17.23 3.10
N THR A 82 -2.77 17.71 3.92
CA THR A 82 -2.66 17.36 5.35
C THR A 82 -3.92 17.62 6.15
N ASP A 83 -4.63 18.71 5.85
CA ASP A 83 -5.85 19.09 6.57
C ASP A 83 -7.03 18.15 6.30
N TYR A 84 -6.95 17.37 5.23
CA TYR A 84 -7.98 16.42 4.81
C TYR A 84 -7.65 14.99 5.22
N LEU A 85 -6.44 14.72 5.72
CA LEU A 85 -6.05 13.41 6.19
C LEU A 85 -6.70 13.08 7.55
N PRO A 86 -7.12 11.83 7.77
CA PRO A 86 -7.59 11.40 9.09
C PRO A 86 -6.50 11.63 10.14
N ARG A 87 -6.93 12.05 11.33
CA ARG A 87 -6.18 12.81 12.36
C ARG A 87 -5.01 12.05 13.04
N SER A 88 -3.97 11.74 12.27
CA SER A 88 -2.57 11.47 12.64
C SER A 88 -1.85 11.12 11.35
N VAL A 89 -0.66 11.68 11.09
CA VAL A 89 0.09 11.50 9.83
C VAL A 89 -0.07 10.07 9.31
N PHE A 90 -0.73 9.97 8.17
CA PHE A 90 -0.98 8.71 7.52
C PHE A 90 0.38 8.12 7.14
N ASN A 91 0.77 7.01 7.78
CA ASN A 91 2.10 6.41 7.68
C ASN A 91 2.02 5.06 6.99
N ASP A 92 2.94 4.83 6.05
CA ASP A 92 3.10 3.55 5.39
C ASP A 92 3.47 2.49 6.43
N PRO A 93 3.02 1.23 6.27
CA PRO A 93 3.40 0.13 7.15
C PRO A 93 4.91 -0.14 7.25
N SER A 94 5.73 0.48 6.40
CA SER A 94 7.20 0.52 6.48
C SER A 94 7.74 1.58 7.46
N GLY A 95 6.88 2.37 8.12
CA GLY A 95 7.27 3.41 9.08
C GLY A 95 7.57 4.78 8.48
N ILE A 96 7.25 5.01 7.21
CA ILE A 96 7.51 6.27 6.49
C ILE A 96 6.18 6.99 6.23
N ALA A 97 6.13 8.30 6.44
CA ALA A 97 4.94 9.10 6.10
C ALA A 97 4.63 9.04 4.59
N TYR A 98 3.34 8.96 4.25
CA TYR A 98 2.95 8.96 2.84
C TYR A 98 3.23 10.32 2.17
N LYS A 99 3.82 10.27 0.98
CA LYS A 99 3.97 11.42 0.08
C LYS A 99 2.83 11.43 -0.92
N ILE A 100 2.09 12.51 -0.97
CA ILE A 100 0.89 12.63 -1.80
C ILE A 100 1.23 13.41 -3.05
N TYR A 101 0.93 12.83 -4.20
CA TYR A 101 1.12 13.42 -5.51
C TYR A 101 -0.24 13.62 -6.16
N ILE A 102 -0.58 14.85 -6.50
CA ILE A 102 -1.84 15.15 -7.18
C ILE A 102 -1.57 15.27 -8.68
N VAL A 103 -2.44 14.67 -9.49
CA VAL A 103 -2.32 14.62 -10.94
C VAL A 103 -3.63 15.03 -11.60
N ASN A 104 -3.58 16.05 -12.46
CA ASN A 104 -4.74 16.54 -13.23
C ASN A 104 -4.48 16.66 -14.74
N THR A 105 -3.26 16.39 -15.21
CA THR A 105 -2.86 16.75 -16.57
C THR A 105 -3.25 15.68 -17.61
N PHE A 106 -3.52 16.14 -18.83
CA PHE A 106 -4.03 15.38 -19.98
C PHE A 106 -2.98 14.50 -20.67
N ASN A 107 -1.69 14.69 -20.38
CA ASN A 107 -0.60 13.99 -21.04
C ASN A 107 0.28 13.29 -20.02
N SER A 108 0.11 11.96 -19.97
CA SER A 108 1.01 10.98 -19.36
C SER A 108 1.50 11.30 -17.95
N LEU A 109 0.75 10.81 -16.96
CA LEU A 109 1.22 10.77 -15.59
C LEU A 109 1.41 9.31 -15.20
N ALA A 110 2.68 8.91 -15.15
CA ALA A 110 3.05 7.66 -14.54
C ALA A 110 2.79 7.79 -13.04
N SER A 111 1.80 7.04 -12.54
CA SER A 111 1.65 6.82 -11.10
C SER A 111 3.02 6.52 -10.48
N LYS A 112 3.30 7.09 -9.31
CA LYS A 112 4.59 6.85 -8.64
C LYS A 112 4.73 5.36 -8.29
N ASN A 113 5.91 4.80 -8.56
CA ASN A 113 6.18 3.36 -8.39
C ASN A 113 6.88 3.03 -7.05
N THR A 114 6.91 3.99 -6.12
CA THR A 114 7.65 3.86 -4.85
C THR A 114 6.65 3.73 -3.70
N VAL A 115 6.75 2.66 -2.92
CA VAL A 115 6.04 2.51 -1.63
C VAL A 115 6.23 3.76 -0.76
N GLY A 116 5.14 4.18 -0.12
CA GLY A 116 5.07 5.45 0.58
C GLY A 116 4.65 6.62 -0.33
N ASP A 117 4.63 6.47 -1.65
CA ASP A 117 4.03 7.48 -2.53
C ASP A 117 2.57 7.11 -2.83
N VAL A 118 1.67 8.07 -2.70
CA VAL A 118 0.26 7.97 -3.13
C VAL A 118 0.07 8.92 -4.30
N THR A 119 -0.55 8.44 -5.37
CA THR A 119 -0.96 9.30 -6.49
C THR A 119 -2.47 9.46 -6.50
N ILE A 120 -2.95 10.71 -6.41
CA ILE A 120 -4.37 11.08 -6.47
C ILE A 120 -4.63 11.71 -7.84
N GLY A 121 -5.39 11.01 -8.67
CA GLY A 121 -5.89 11.50 -9.94
C GLY A 121 -7.24 12.20 -9.77
N ILE A 122 -7.28 13.46 -10.14
CA ILE A 122 -8.50 14.27 -10.17
C ILE A 122 -9.05 14.27 -11.59
N ASN A 123 -10.35 14.01 -11.72
CA ASN A 123 -11.01 13.75 -13.00
C ASN A 123 -10.37 12.56 -13.73
N LYS A 124 -9.92 11.56 -12.97
CA LYS A 124 -9.29 10.32 -13.47
C LYS A 124 -10.05 9.11 -12.95
N ALA A 125 -9.88 7.98 -13.62
CA ALA A 125 -10.40 6.69 -13.20
C ALA A 125 -9.27 5.65 -13.16
N CYS A 126 -9.55 4.53 -12.52
CA CYS A 126 -8.73 3.33 -12.54
C CYS A 126 -8.91 2.56 -13.85
N LEU A 127 -7.80 2.00 -14.33
CA LEU A 127 -7.76 1.06 -15.44
C LEU A 127 -7.61 -0.37 -14.88
N GLY A 128 -7.91 -1.38 -15.70
CA GLY A 128 -7.81 -2.80 -15.33
C GLY A 128 -6.39 -3.28 -14.99
N ASP A 129 -5.38 -2.45 -15.21
CA ASP A 129 -3.98 -2.68 -14.84
C ASP A 129 -3.56 -1.95 -13.55
N ASN A 130 -4.53 -1.44 -12.77
CA ASN A 130 -4.32 -0.63 -11.56
C ASN A 130 -3.54 0.67 -11.81
N SER A 131 -3.65 1.25 -13.00
CA SER A 131 -3.12 2.58 -13.35
C SER A 131 -4.22 3.63 -13.49
N LEU A 132 -3.85 4.91 -13.56
CA LEU A 132 -4.77 6.01 -13.82
C LEU A 132 -5.00 6.20 -15.32
N THR A 133 -6.19 6.65 -15.71
CA THR A 133 -6.46 7.05 -17.10
C THR A 133 -5.51 8.15 -17.57
N SER A 134 -4.96 8.00 -18.78
CA SER A 134 -4.10 9.03 -19.41
C SER A 134 -4.89 10.31 -19.70
N ASN A 135 -6.13 10.18 -20.13
CA ASN A 135 -7.06 11.27 -20.37
C ASN A 135 -7.88 11.61 -19.12
N LEU A 136 -8.44 12.82 -19.08
CA LEU A 136 -9.50 13.13 -18.11
C LEU A 136 -10.73 12.27 -18.42
N LYS A 137 -11.42 11.81 -17.39
CA LYS A 137 -12.80 11.36 -17.52
C LYS A 137 -13.67 12.60 -17.73
N ASP A 138 -14.63 12.49 -18.65
CA ASP A 138 -15.60 13.56 -18.98
C ASP A 138 -16.47 13.93 -17.76
N SER A 139 -16.58 13.01 -16.80
CA SER A 139 -17.17 13.24 -15.48
C SER A 139 -16.20 14.04 -14.60
N GLN A 140 -16.37 15.37 -14.58
CA GLN A 140 -15.64 16.40 -13.81
C GLN A 140 -15.68 16.24 -12.26
N GLY A 141 -15.80 15.02 -11.77
CA GLY A 141 -15.81 14.70 -10.36
C GLY A 141 -15.13 13.38 -10.01
N ASN A 142 -14.75 12.52 -10.97
CA ASN A 142 -14.17 11.24 -10.58
C ASN A 142 -12.79 11.44 -9.91
N VAL A 143 -12.58 10.82 -8.76
CA VAL A 143 -11.29 10.79 -8.09
C VAL A 143 -10.81 9.34 -8.03
N ALA A 144 -9.57 9.14 -8.47
CA ALA A 144 -8.92 7.84 -8.45
C ALA A 144 -7.62 7.93 -7.65
N ILE A 145 -7.33 6.91 -6.86
CA ILE A 145 -6.11 6.82 -6.06
C ILE A 145 -5.34 5.59 -6.48
N VAL A 146 -4.03 5.77 -6.71
CA VAL A 146 -3.09 4.68 -6.94
C VAL A 146 -2.06 4.64 -5.82
N VAL A 147 -1.93 3.47 -5.21
CA VAL A 147 -0.91 3.16 -4.20
C VAL A 147 -0.04 1.98 -4.69
N PRO A 148 1.29 2.12 -4.74
CA PRO A 148 2.18 1.02 -5.04
C PRO A 148 2.26 0.02 -3.88
N LEU A 149 2.34 -1.26 -4.22
CA LEU A 149 2.43 -2.39 -3.29
C LEU A 149 3.81 -3.04 -3.37
N GLU A 150 4.17 -3.80 -2.35
CA GLU A 150 5.40 -4.61 -2.36
C GLU A 150 5.14 -5.93 -3.10
N PRO A 151 6.04 -6.43 -4.00
CA PRO A 151 7.36 -5.90 -4.36
C PRO A 151 7.23 -4.82 -5.41
N PHE A 152 8.08 -3.81 -5.37
CA PHE A 152 8.09 -2.69 -6.32
C PHE A 152 8.31 -3.15 -7.77
N THR A 153 7.22 -3.34 -8.49
CA THR A 153 7.20 -3.53 -9.94
C THR A 153 6.17 -2.57 -10.49
N LYS A 154 6.26 -2.21 -11.78
CA LYS A 154 5.24 -1.34 -12.39
C LYS A 154 3.81 -1.91 -12.31
N GLN A 155 3.68 -3.23 -12.06
CA GLN A 155 2.43 -3.97 -12.02
C GLN A 155 1.87 -4.18 -10.60
N SER A 156 2.69 -4.04 -9.56
CA SER A 156 2.26 -4.18 -8.16
C SER A 156 1.73 -2.87 -7.63
N ARG A 157 0.52 -2.52 -8.07
CA ARG A 157 -0.20 -1.33 -7.63
C ARG A 157 -1.62 -1.70 -7.30
N PHE A 158 -2.21 -0.89 -6.45
CA PHE A 158 -3.62 -0.92 -6.16
C PHE A 158 -4.20 0.40 -6.63
N CYS A 159 -5.25 0.33 -7.45
CA CYS A 159 -6.02 1.48 -7.85
C CYS A 159 -7.43 1.35 -7.27
N ILE A 160 -7.95 2.44 -6.73
CA ILE A 160 -9.35 2.57 -6.35
C ILE A 160 -9.90 3.88 -6.85
N ASP A 161 -11.06 3.85 -7.48
CA ASP A 161 -11.83 5.00 -7.91
C ASP A 161 -13.27 4.85 -7.42
N ASP A 162 -14.02 5.96 -7.46
CA ASP A 162 -15.47 5.95 -7.27
C ASP A 162 -16.15 5.99 -8.64
N ALA A 163 -15.65 5.19 -9.59
CA ALA A 163 -16.44 4.91 -10.77
C ALA A 163 -17.69 4.20 -10.27
N GLY A 164 -18.76 4.97 -10.05
CA GLY A 164 -20.08 4.44 -9.79
C GLY A 164 -20.35 3.32 -10.78
N GLU A 165 -20.94 2.23 -10.30
CA GLU A 165 -21.59 1.26 -11.17
C GLU A 165 -22.46 1.94 -12.23
#